data_AF-R8BX59-F1
#
_entry.id   AF-R8BX59-F1
#
_cell.length_a   1.000
_cell.length_b   1.000
_cell.length_c   1.000
_cell.angle_alpha   90.00
_cell.angle_beta   90.00
_cell.angle_gamma   90.00
#
_symmetry.space_group_name_H-M   'P 1'
#
loop_
_entity.id
_entity.type
_entity.pdbx_description
1 polymer ?
#
loop_
_entity_poly.entity_id
_entity_poly.type
_entity_poly.pdbx_seq_one_letter_code
_entity_poly.pdbx_strand_id
1 'polypeptide(L)'
;MLFSELPSYNDATSSSSISGKCQVILAPSRAPQQHRTSVFLAGSTSPVPGEPDWRDTLTSALVALPVTVYNPLRPDWDGSWREDVSFAPFREQVQWELEKQDAADVVVVYFHPASKAPISLMELGLSTRRAGRSVVCCPEGYWKRGNVQLVCQRYGVECVDREEGLAKAVIDKLNSLGVKASLT
;
A
#
# COMPACT_ATOMS: atom_id res chain seq x y z
N MET A 1 -45.89 -2.17 -19.39
CA MET A 1 -46.74 -3.39 -19.31
C MET A 1 -45.83 -4.49 -18.74
N LEU A 2 -45.90 -4.73 -17.42
CA LEU A 2 -46.59 -5.88 -16.77
C LEU A 2 -45.81 -7.20 -17.01
N PHE A 3 -45.27 -7.99 -16.07
CA PHE A 3 -45.46 -8.29 -14.63
C PHE A 3 -44.05 -8.70 -14.05
N SER A 4 -43.73 -8.92 -12.77
CA SER A 4 -44.40 -9.66 -11.68
C SER A 4 -43.67 -9.46 -10.33
N GLU A 5 -44.42 -9.54 -9.22
CA GLU A 5 -44.01 -9.37 -7.82
C GLU A 5 -43.41 -10.64 -7.14
N LEU A 6 -42.40 -10.40 -6.27
CA LEU A 6 -42.10 -10.99 -4.93
C LEU A 6 -41.66 -12.48 -4.81
N PRO A 7 -40.71 -12.84 -3.89
CA PRO A 7 -40.89 -12.71 -2.44
C PRO A 7 -39.75 -12.04 -1.65
N SER A 8 -40.16 -11.40 -0.55
CA SER A 8 -39.29 -10.98 0.56
C SER A 8 -38.61 -12.20 1.20
N TYR A 9 -37.29 -12.21 1.21
CA TYR A 9 -36.50 -13.13 2.01
C TYR A 9 -35.72 -12.33 3.06
N ASN A 10 -36.22 -12.36 4.29
CA ASN A 10 -35.44 -12.04 5.47
C ASN A 10 -34.49 -13.21 5.70
N ASP A 11 -33.20 -13.01 5.44
CA ASP A 11 -32.16 -13.79 6.10
C ASP A 11 -31.28 -12.84 6.89
N ALA A 12 -31.68 -12.62 8.13
CA ALA A 12 -30.83 -12.00 9.14
C ALA A 12 -29.79 -13.04 9.57
N THR A 13 -28.83 -13.35 8.70
CA THR A 13 -27.55 -13.89 9.15
C THR A 13 -26.73 -12.71 9.65
N SER A 14 -26.72 -12.57 10.96
CA SER A 14 -25.77 -11.76 11.73
C SER A 14 -24.35 -12.20 11.34
N SER A 15 -23.82 -11.63 10.26
CA SER A 15 -22.38 -11.60 10.03
C SER A 15 -21.81 -10.78 11.17
N SER A 16 -21.11 -11.43 12.11
CA SER A 16 -20.23 -10.71 13.01
C SER A 16 -19.21 -10.04 12.11
N SER A 17 -19.43 -8.77 11.78
CA SER A 17 -18.46 -7.97 11.08
C SER A 17 -17.21 -7.98 11.94
N ILE A 18 -16.17 -8.64 11.46
CA ILE A 18 -14.83 -8.43 11.98
C ILE A 18 -14.56 -6.96 11.68
N SER A 19 -14.83 -6.09 12.66
CA SER A 19 -14.41 -4.69 12.59
C SER A 19 -12.90 -4.73 12.41
N GLY A 20 -12.44 -4.39 11.22
CA GLY A 20 -11.02 -4.42 10.87
C GLY A 20 -10.23 -3.55 11.85
N LYS A 21 -9.16 -4.10 12.40
CA LYS A 21 -8.21 -3.35 13.25
C LYS A 21 -7.21 -2.54 12.43
N CYS A 22 -7.20 -2.72 11.12
CA CYS A 22 -6.39 -1.93 10.20
C CYS A 22 -7.12 -0.64 9.82
N GLN A 23 -6.51 0.51 10.10
CA GLN A 23 -6.97 1.80 9.59
C GLN A 23 -6.33 2.06 8.23
N VAL A 24 -7.10 2.52 7.25
CA VAL A 24 -6.57 2.96 5.95
C VAL A 24 -6.79 4.46 5.80
N ILE A 25 -5.73 5.19 5.44
CA ILE A 25 -5.77 6.63 5.16
C ILE A 25 -5.29 6.82 3.72
N LEU A 26 -6.23 7.22 2.85
CA LEU A 26 -5.96 7.56 1.44
C LEU A 26 -5.39 8.97 1.32
N ALA A 27 -4.57 9.23 0.30
CA ALA A 27 -4.16 10.58 -0.05
C ALA A 27 -5.37 11.42 -0.54
N PRO A 28 -5.42 12.73 -0.23
CA PRO A 28 -4.50 13.51 0.61
C PRO A 28 -4.97 13.63 2.08
N SER A 29 -5.80 12.69 2.56
CA SER A 29 -6.45 12.79 3.88
C SER A 29 -5.46 13.02 5.03
N ARG A 30 -5.83 13.94 5.93
CA ARG A 30 -5.07 14.29 7.14
C ARG A 30 -5.67 13.67 8.41
N ALA A 31 -6.48 12.62 8.27
CA ALA A 31 -7.02 11.89 9.41
C ALA A 31 -5.90 11.48 10.40
N PRO A 32 -6.15 11.53 11.72
CA PRO A 32 -5.16 11.13 12.70
C PRO A 32 -4.87 9.63 12.59
N GLN A 33 -3.61 9.28 12.83
CA GLN A 33 -3.16 7.90 12.93
C GLN A 33 -3.77 7.25 14.18
N GLN A 34 -4.52 6.17 14.00
CA GLN A 34 -5.22 5.46 15.07
C GLN A 34 -4.30 4.49 15.82
N HIS A 35 -3.33 3.89 15.13
CA HIS A 35 -2.46 2.85 15.69
C HIS A 35 -1.02 3.32 15.78
N ARG A 36 -0.27 2.85 16.77
CA ARG A 36 1.14 3.25 16.95
C ARG A 36 2.02 2.89 15.75
N THR A 37 1.78 1.73 15.12
CA THR A 37 2.58 1.27 13.98
C THR A 37 1.88 1.55 12.66
N SER A 38 2.65 2.00 11.67
CA SER A 38 2.16 2.44 10.38
C SER A 38 2.94 1.83 9.19
N VAL A 39 2.24 1.69 8.06
CA VAL A 39 2.77 1.13 6.81
C VAL A 39 2.48 2.12 5.68
N PHE A 40 3.50 2.53 4.92
CA PHE A 40 3.32 3.32 3.69
C PHE A 40 3.40 2.42 2.45
N LEU A 41 2.47 2.60 1.52
CA LEU A 41 2.38 1.82 0.27
C LEU A 41 2.97 2.60 -0.91
N ALA A 42 4.28 2.57 -1.08
CA ALA A 42 4.95 3.10 -2.27
C ALA A 42 4.86 2.09 -3.43
N GLY A 43 5.00 2.58 -4.67
CA GLY A 43 5.07 1.69 -5.83
C GLY A 43 4.11 2.04 -6.96
N SER A 44 3.87 1.02 -7.80
CA SER A 44 3.01 1.13 -8.98
C SER A 44 1.57 1.42 -8.57
N THR A 45 1.00 2.51 -9.10
CA THR A 45 -0.37 2.94 -8.79
C THR A 45 -1.34 2.78 -9.97
N SER A 46 -0.81 2.58 -11.17
CA SER A 46 -1.62 2.38 -12.39
C SER A 46 -2.36 1.04 -12.35
N PRO A 47 -3.66 1.02 -12.65
CA PRO A 47 -4.41 -0.23 -12.78
C PRO A 47 -3.85 -1.11 -13.88
N VAL A 48 -3.88 -2.43 -13.67
CA VAL A 48 -3.49 -3.43 -14.66
C VAL A 48 -4.73 -4.25 -15.02
N PRO A 49 -5.15 -4.27 -16.30
CA PRO A 49 -6.36 -4.97 -16.69
C PRO A 49 -6.33 -6.45 -16.33
N GLY A 50 -7.37 -6.93 -15.64
CA GLY A 50 -7.50 -8.33 -15.25
C GLY A 50 -6.73 -8.72 -13.98
N GLU A 51 -6.06 -7.78 -13.32
CA GLU A 51 -5.32 -8.02 -12.08
C GLU A 51 -5.94 -7.22 -10.91
N PRO A 52 -6.04 -7.80 -9.70
CA PRO A 52 -6.41 -7.05 -8.49
C PRO A 52 -5.43 -5.93 -8.17
N ASP A 53 -5.88 -4.91 -7.44
CA ASP A 53 -4.96 -3.90 -6.90
C ASP A 53 -4.15 -4.50 -5.74
N TRP A 54 -2.84 -4.59 -5.90
CA TRP A 54 -1.93 -5.11 -4.88
C TRP A 54 -2.05 -4.38 -3.53
N ARG A 55 -2.46 -3.09 -3.55
CA ARG A 55 -2.67 -2.29 -2.33
C ARG A 55 -3.87 -2.80 -1.56
N ASP A 56 -4.95 -3.16 -2.25
CA ASP A 56 -6.15 -3.72 -1.66
C ASP A 56 -5.90 -5.15 -1.16
N THR A 57 -5.18 -5.96 -1.96
CA THR A 57 -4.73 -7.31 -1.57
C THR A 57 -3.91 -7.26 -0.28
N LEU A 58 -2.88 -6.40 -0.23
CA LEU A 58 -2.03 -6.25 0.95
C LEU A 58 -2.81 -5.70 2.14
N THR A 59 -3.64 -4.67 1.94
CA THR A 59 -4.45 -4.08 3.02
C THR A 59 -5.42 -5.10 3.62
N SER A 60 -6.02 -5.94 2.78
CA SER A 60 -6.91 -7.03 3.23
C SER A 60 -6.16 -8.05 4.08
N ALA A 61 -4.91 -8.39 3.72
CA ALA A 61 -4.07 -9.28 4.52
C ALA A 61 -3.69 -8.69 5.90
N LEU A 62 -3.71 -7.36 6.03
CA LEU A 62 -3.40 -6.65 7.27
C LEU A 62 -4.64 -6.36 8.13
N VAL A 63 -5.86 -6.69 7.69
CA VAL A 63 -7.14 -6.25 8.30
C VAL A 63 -7.27 -6.55 9.79
N ALA A 64 -6.67 -7.64 10.27
CA ALA A 64 -6.73 -8.07 11.68
C ALA A 64 -5.64 -7.45 12.57
N LEU A 65 -4.66 -6.74 11.98
CA LEU A 65 -3.54 -6.15 12.71
C LEU A 65 -3.86 -4.70 13.12
N PRO A 66 -3.45 -4.27 14.33
CA PRO A 66 -3.63 -2.90 14.80
C PRO A 66 -2.58 -1.97 14.16
N VAL A 67 -2.75 -1.67 12.87
CA VAL A 67 -1.83 -0.84 12.08
C VAL A 67 -2.58 0.25 11.31
N THR A 68 -1.88 1.34 10.99
CA THR A 68 -2.38 2.37 10.08
C THR A 68 -1.67 2.27 8.73
N VAL A 69 -2.41 2.05 7.66
CA VAL A 69 -1.91 2.01 6.28
C VAL A 69 -2.10 3.37 5.61
N TYR A 70 -1.01 3.95 5.14
CA TYR A 70 -0.99 5.11 4.27
C TYR A 70 -0.94 4.64 2.82
N ASN A 71 -2.06 4.80 2.12
CA ASN A 71 -2.19 4.43 0.72
C ASN A 71 -2.20 5.71 -0.14
N PRO A 72 -1.22 5.90 -1.05
CA PRO A 72 -1.11 7.12 -1.85
C PRO A 72 -2.17 7.22 -2.94
N LEU A 73 -3.05 6.21 -3.11
CA LEU A 73 -4.18 6.29 -4.03
C LEU A 73 -5.00 7.55 -3.73
N ARG A 74 -5.16 8.38 -4.76
CA ARG A 74 -5.94 9.61 -4.70
C ARG A 74 -7.19 9.48 -5.57
N PRO A 75 -8.38 9.33 -4.98
CA PRO A 75 -9.62 9.03 -5.73
C PRO A 75 -10.06 10.13 -6.72
N ASP A 76 -9.67 11.39 -6.47
CA ASP A 76 -10.00 12.55 -7.30
C ASP A 76 -8.93 12.85 -8.37
N TRP A 77 -7.93 11.99 -8.53
CA TRP A 77 -6.94 12.15 -9.59
C TRP A 77 -7.59 11.98 -10.97
N ASP A 78 -7.23 12.86 -11.90
CA ASP A 78 -7.55 12.74 -13.32
C ASP A 78 -6.38 13.16 -14.21
N GLY A 79 -6.51 12.90 -15.51
CA GLY A 79 -5.47 13.19 -16.50
C GLY A 79 -5.22 14.68 -16.77
N SER A 80 -5.97 15.60 -16.17
CA SER A 80 -5.73 17.04 -16.31
C SER A 80 -4.61 17.56 -15.40
N TRP A 81 -4.18 16.74 -14.45
CA TRP A 81 -3.16 17.13 -13.48
C TRP A 81 -1.80 17.26 -14.12
N ARG A 82 -1.08 18.31 -13.71
CA ARG A 82 0.25 18.62 -14.23
C ARG A 82 1.29 18.35 -13.16
N GLU A 83 2.35 17.65 -13.53
CA GLU A 83 3.54 17.45 -12.70
C GLU A 83 4.35 18.75 -12.59
N ASP A 84 3.78 19.74 -11.91
CA ASP A 84 4.36 21.06 -11.72
C ASP A 84 4.23 21.46 -10.26
N VAL A 85 5.34 21.84 -9.63
CA VAL A 85 5.38 22.22 -8.21
C VAL A 85 4.44 23.38 -7.88
N SER A 86 4.07 24.22 -8.84
CA SER A 86 3.10 25.32 -8.68
C SER A 86 1.65 24.84 -8.67
N PHE A 87 1.36 23.68 -9.27
CA PHE A 87 0.02 23.10 -9.35
C PHE A 87 -0.39 22.46 -8.02
N ALA A 88 -1.40 23.04 -7.36
CA ALA A 88 -1.72 22.71 -5.97
C ALA A 88 -2.06 21.23 -5.72
N PRO A 89 -2.90 20.55 -6.55
CA PRO A 89 -3.20 19.13 -6.33
C PRO A 89 -1.96 18.23 -6.41
N PHE A 90 -1.08 18.46 -7.40
CA PHE A 90 0.17 17.71 -7.54
C PHE A 90 1.10 17.95 -6.35
N ARG A 91 1.31 19.21 -5.96
CA ARG A 91 2.15 19.56 -4.81
C ARG A 91 1.62 18.94 -3.51
N GLU A 92 0.30 18.99 -3.29
CA GLU A 92 -0.33 18.38 -2.12
C GLU A 92 -0.12 16.87 -2.07
N GLN A 93 -0.28 16.19 -3.22
CA GLN A 93 -0.03 14.76 -3.33
C GLN A 93 1.41 14.42 -2.96
N VAL A 94 2.39 15.06 -3.61
CA VAL A 94 3.81 14.76 -3.40
C VAL A 94 4.25 15.10 -1.98
N GLN A 95 3.75 16.20 -1.39
CA GLN A 95 4.02 16.54 0.01
C GLN A 95 3.43 15.50 0.96
N TRP A 96 2.19 15.05 0.71
CA TRP A 96 1.57 14.00 1.51
C TRP A 96 2.37 12.69 1.43
N GLU A 97 2.79 12.27 0.24
CA GLU A 97 3.58 11.05 0.03
C GLU A 97 4.92 11.13 0.78
N LEU A 98 5.67 12.23 0.64
CA LEU A 98 6.94 12.43 1.33
C LEU A 98 6.78 12.42 2.86
N GLU A 99 5.76 13.12 3.38
CA GLU A 99 5.48 13.17 4.82
C GLU A 99 5.08 11.81 5.38
N LYS A 100 4.17 11.10 4.72
CA LYS A 100 3.70 9.78 5.17
C LYS A 100 4.76 8.71 5.02
N GLN A 101 5.54 8.75 3.94
CA GLN A 101 6.67 7.84 3.76
C GLN A 101 7.75 8.07 4.83
N ASP A 102 8.07 9.31 5.20
CA ASP A 102 9.07 9.57 6.26
C ASP A 102 8.56 9.18 7.65
N ALA A 103 7.27 9.37 7.92
CA ALA A 103 6.66 9.02 9.21
C ALA A 103 6.48 7.51 9.40
N ALA A 104 6.31 6.73 8.33
CA ALA A 104 5.96 5.32 8.43
C ALA A 104 7.05 4.43 9.05
N ASP A 105 6.61 3.50 9.91
CA ASP A 105 7.47 2.48 10.53
C ASP A 105 7.89 1.39 9.53
N VAL A 106 7.03 1.08 8.56
CA VAL A 106 7.32 0.17 7.45
C VAL A 106 7.01 0.86 6.13
N VAL A 107 7.94 0.76 5.17
CA VAL A 107 7.73 1.24 3.79
C VAL A 107 7.70 0.05 2.85
N VAL A 108 6.58 -0.15 2.18
CA VAL A 108 6.44 -1.15 1.12
C VAL A 108 6.71 -0.46 -0.21
N VAL A 109 7.53 -1.06 -1.08
CA VAL A 109 7.71 -0.58 -2.47
C VAL A 109 7.39 -1.71 -3.43
N TYR A 110 6.34 -1.56 -4.22
CA TYR A 110 5.91 -2.56 -5.20
C TYR A 110 6.18 -2.12 -6.66
N PHE A 111 6.97 -2.92 -7.39
CA PHE A 111 7.33 -2.66 -8.78
C PHE A 111 6.62 -3.62 -9.74
N HIS A 112 5.41 -3.28 -10.17
CA HIS A 112 4.66 -4.11 -11.12
C HIS A 112 5.40 -4.23 -12.47
N PRO A 113 5.50 -5.43 -13.10
CA PRO A 113 6.16 -5.60 -14.40
C PRO A 113 5.60 -4.74 -15.53
N ALA A 114 4.29 -4.49 -15.51
CA ALA A 114 3.59 -3.63 -16.48
C ALA A 114 3.77 -2.11 -16.25
N SER A 115 4.43 -1.69 -15.15
CA SER A 115 4.66 -0.28 -14.84
C SER A 115 6.15 0.07 -14.94
N LYS A 116 6.46 1.32 -15.33
CA LYS A 116 7.82 1.86 -15.20
C LYS A 116 8.14 2.30 -13.77
N ALA A 117 7.13 2.78 -13.03
CA ALA A 117 7.22 3.27 -11.66
C ALA A 117 8.51 4.08 -11.35
N PRO A 118 8.83 5.14 -12.14
CA PRO A 118 10.08 5.88 -11.95
C PRO A 118 10.12 6.64 -10.62
N ILE A 119 8.97 7.15 -10.16
CA ILE A 119 8.87 7.81 -8.86
C ILE A 119 9.20 6.83 -7.74
N SER A 120 8.75 5.57 -7.84
CA SER A 120 9.02 4.55 -6.84
C SER A 120 10.47 4.11 -6.73
N LEU A 121 11.29 4.34 -7.76
CA LEU A 121 12.74 4.20 -7.64
C LEU A 121 13.34 5.28 -6.71
N MET A 122 12.79 6.50 -6.75
CA MET A 122 13.17 7.58 -5.81
C MET A 122 12.65 7.27 -4.40
N GLU A 123 11.41 6.80 -4.27
CA GLU A 123 10.82 6.39 -2.99
C GLU A 123 11.66 5.28 -2.33
N LEU A 124 12.08 4.27 -3.10
CA LEU A 124 13.01 3.23 -2.63
C LEU A 124 14.30 3.86 -2.08
N GLY A 125 14.96 4.72 -2.85
CA GLY A 125 16.19 5.38 -2.41
C GLY A 125 16.02 6.26 -1.14
N LEU A 126 14.87 6.90 -0.97
CA LEU A 126 14.54 7.64 0.25
C LEU A 126 14.27 6.70 1.43
N SER A 127 13.63 5.56 1.17
CA SER A 127 13.29 4.57 2.20
C SER A 127 14.54 3.98 2.87
N THR A 128 15.62 3.78 2.10
CA THR A 128 16.88 3.17 2.57
C THR A 128 17.71 4.07 3.49
N ARG A 129 17.33 5.34 3.67
CA ARG A 129 17.99 6.27 4.61
C ARG A 129 17.86 5.80 6.07
N ARG A 130 16.84 5.00 6.38
CA ARG A 130 16.67 4.33 7.66
C ARG A 130 16.74 2.82 7.42
N ALA A 131 17.75 2.17 7.99
CA ALA A 131 17.96 0.75 7.80
C ALA A 131 16.81 -0.07 8.39
N GLY A 132 16.45 -1.17 7.72
CA GLY A 132 15.54 -2.15 8.29
C GLY A 132 14.10 -1.66 8.47
N ARG A 133 13.58 -0.76 7.64
CA ARG A 133 12.13 -0.44 7.61
C ARG A 133 11.43 -0.82 6.30
N SER A 134 12.18 -1.05 5.23
CA SER A 134 11.60 -1.27 3.92
C SER A 134 11.42 -2.74 3.58
N VAL A 135 10.34 -3.05 2.87
CA VAL A 135 10.09 -4.33 2.19
C VAL A 135 9.80 -4.01 0.72
N VAL A 136 10.52 -4.65 -0.20
CA VAL A 136 10.38 -4.43 -1.64
C VAL A 136 9.78 -5.67 -2.27
N CYS A 137 8.84 -5.50 -3.18
CA CYS A 137 8.41 -6.55 -4.09
C CYS A 137 8.74 -6.12 -5.52
N CYS A 138 9.56 -6.92 -6.19
CA CYS A 138 10.03 -6.63 -7.54
C CYS A 138 9.91 -7.88 -8.42
N PRO A 139 8.71 -8.21 -8.93
CA PRO A 139 8.48 -9.38 -9.76
C PRO A 139 9.29 -9.43 -11.04
N GLU A 140 9.35 -10.62 -11.65
CA GLU A 140 10.13 -10.82 -12.86
C GLU A 140 9.51 -9.99 -13.99
N GLY A 141 10.36 -9.42 -14.85
CA GLY A 141 9.91 -8.54 -15.93
C GLY A 141 9.88 -7.04 -15.60
N TYR A 142 10.00 -6.63 -14.32
CA TYR A 142 10.21 -5.19 -14.04
C TYR A 142 11.51 -4.70 -14.68
N TRP A 143 11.41 -3.63 -15.49
CA TRP A 143 12.47 -3.22 -16.42
C TRP A 143 13.79 -2.76 -15.74
N LYS A 144 13.75 -2.38 -14.45
CA LYS A 144 14.94 -2.06 -13.65
C LYS A 144 15.21 -3.08 -12.54
N ARG A 145 14.64 -4.29 -12.62
CA ARG A 145 14.76 -5.32 -11.57
C ARG A 145 16.19 -5.53 -11.06
N GLY A 146 17.17 -5.70 -11.94
CA GLY A 146 18.56 -5.89 -11.52
C GLY A 146 19.13 -4.73 -10.69
N ASN A 147 18.73 -3.49 -10.99
CA ASN A 147 19.14 -2.33 -10.19
C ASN A 147 18.45 -2.34 -8.82
N VAL A 148 17.14 -2.63 -8.79
CA VAL A 148 16.37 -2.75 -7.53
C VAL A 148 16.98 -3.83 -6.64
N GLN A 149 17.29 -5.01 -7.19
CA GLN A 149 17.90 -6.12 -6.45
C GLN A 149 19.27 -5.75 -5.88
N LEU A 150 20.15 -5.13 -6.68
CA LEU A 150 21.47 -4.70 -6.20
C LEU A 150 21.38 -3.63 -5.11
N VAL A 151 20.45 -2.67 -5.22
CA VAL A 151 20.19 -1.69 -4.17
C VAL A 151 19.70 -2.40 -2.90
N CYS A 152 18.74 -3.31 -3.02
CA CYS A 152 18.20 -4.03 -1.87
C CYS A 152 19.29 -4.86 -1.16
N GLN A 153 20.12 -5.57 -1.93
CA GLN A 153 21.26 -6.31 -1.40
C GLN A 153 22.26 -5.39 -0.70
N ARG A 154 22.61 -4.25 -1.32
CA ARG A 154 23.62 -3.31 -0.81
C ARG A 154 23.22 -2.67 0.52
N TYR A 155 21.92 -2.44 0.73
CA TYR A 155 21.37 -1.77 1.91
C TYR A 155 20.63 -2.70 2.88
N GLY A 156 20.65 -4.01 2.64
CA GLY A 156 19.98 -5.00 3.50
C GLY A 156 18.46 -4.84 3.54
N VAL A 157 17.85 -4.47 2.41
CA VAL A 157 16.41 -4.38 2.25
C VAL A 157 15.88 -5.74 1.77
N GLU A 158 14.84 -6.24 2.42
CA GLU A 158 14.17 -7.47 2.00
C GLU A 158 13.49 -7.23 0.64
N CYS A 159 13.80 -8.06 -0.35
CA CYS A 159 13.25 -7.99 -1.69
C CYS A 159 12.62 -9.33 -2.06
N VAL A 160 11.30 -9.37 -2.22
CA VAL A 160 10.56 -10.55 -2.68
C VAL A 160 10.32 -10.48 -4.19
N ASP A 161 10.33 -11.64 -4.82
CA ASP A 161 10.25 -11.77 -6.28
C ASP A 161 8.82 -11.93 -6.82
N ARG A 162 7.80 -11.93 -5.96
CA ARG A 162 6.41 -12.18 -6.34
C ARG A 162 5.43 -11.58 -5.32
N GLU A 163 4.25 -11.19 -5.79
CA GLU A 163 3.23 -10.54 -4.95
C GLU A 163 2.74 -11.44 -3.82
N GLU A 164 2.63 -12.75 -4.07
CA GLU A 164 2.17 -13.72 -3.06
C GLU A 164 3.08 -13.75 -1.82
N GLY A 165 4.36 -13.39 -1.97
CA GLY A 165 5.32 -13.31 -0.87
C GLY A 165 5.26 -11.99 -0.10
N LEU A 166 4.66 -10.94 -0.67
CA LEU A 166 4.71 -9.59 -0.12
C LEU A 166 3.97 -9.49 1.21
N ALA A 167 2.74 -10.00 1.29
CA ALA A 167 1.95 -9.94 2.52
C ALA A 167 2.67 -10.63 3.68
N LYS A 168 3.27 -11.80 3.43
CA LYS A 168 4.06 -12.52 4.44
C LYS A 168 5.26 -11.69 4.91
N ALA A 169 6.05 -11.14 4.00
CA ALA A 169 7.23 -10.33 4.34
C ALA A 169 6.84 -9.09 5.17
N VAL A 170 5.75 -8.41 4.80
CA VAL A 170 5.23 -7.26 5.56
C VAL A 170 4.73 -7.68 6.94
N ILE A 171 4.03 -8.80 7.06
CA ILE A 171 3.57 -9.33 8.36
C ILE A 171 4.74 -9.71 9.25
N ASP A 172 5.75 -10.41 8.73
CA ASP A 172 6.96 -10.75 9.47
C ASP A 172 7.70 -9.49 9.94
N LYS A 173 7.72 -8.46 9.08
CA LYS A 173 8.28 -7.16 9.44
C LYS A 173 7.53 -6.51 10.60
N LEU A 174 6.22 -6.47 10.53
CA LEU A 174 5.36 -5.93 11.59
C LEU A 174 5.50 -6.72 12.89
N ASN A 175 5.58 -8.04 12.82
CA ASN A 175 5.83 -8.93 13.97
C ASN A 175 7.17 -8.60 14.64
N SER A 176 8.22 -8.30 13.86
CA SER A 176 9.53 -7.88 14.40
C SER A 176 9.48 -6.55 15.15
N LEU A 177 8.47 -5.71 14.86
CA LEU A 177 8.16 -4.45 15.57
C LEU A 177 7.22 -4.67 16.77
N GLY A 178 6.85 -5.91 17.08
CA GLY A 178 5.95 -6.25 18.18
C GLY A 178 4.46 -6.11 17.86
N VAL A 179 4.09 -5.86 16.61
CA VAL A 179 2.68 -5.88 16.18
C VAL A 179 2.22 -7.33 16.14
N LYS A 180 1.11 -7.62 16.81
CA LYS A 180 0.46 -8.93 16.77
C LYS A 180 -1.04 -8.73 16.61
N ALA A 181 -1.70 -9.69 15.97
CA ALA A 181 -3.16 -9.78 16.09
C ALA A 181 -3.47 -9.95 17.59
N SER A 182 -4.37 -9.13 18.13
CA SER A 182 -4.81 -9.36 19.52
C SER A 182 -5.59 -10.66 19.54
N LEU A 183 -5.19 -11.59 20.41
CA LEU A 183 -5.98 -12.75 20.78
C LEU A 183 -7.29 -12.21 21.35
N THR A 184 -8.39 -12.43 20.63
CA THR A 184 -9.76 -12.28 21.16
C THR A 184 -10.08 -13.45 22.07
#